data_AF-A0A2S5KPB6-F1
#
_entry.id   AF-A0A2S5KPB6-F1
#
_cell.length_a   1.000
_cell.length_b   1.000
_cell.length_c   1.000
_cell.angle_alpha   90.00
_cell.angle_beta   90.00
_cell.angle_gamma   90.00
#
_symmetry.space_group_name_H-M   'P 1'
#
loop_
_entity.id
_entity.type
_entity.pdbx_description
1 polymer ?
#
loop_
_entity_poly.entity_id
_entity_poly.type
_entity_poly.pdbx_seq_one_letter_code
_entity_poly.pdbx_strand_id
1 'polypeptide(L)'
;MDDKQVDIELLEKEYFHLQSEIENFDEKSLTIKAWGVSLAGAIAGSSAFTDSKIVILFAALVSLMFWFIDAAWKTFQYANYRRVGHIEEYMRGERENIENLQIASSWSISYHNGGNKRLFKIMFWPHVALPHGAMFVLLSVIYIFSSHA
;
A
#
# COMPACT_ATOMS: atom_id res chain seq x y z
N MET A 1 -14.58 38.15 5.45
CA MET A 1 -13.86 37.44 4.38
C MET A 1 -14.84 37.22 3.24
N ASP A 2 -14.35 37.28 2.01
CA ASP A 2 -15.11 36.86 0.83
C ASP A 2 -15.34 35.33 0.88
N ASP A 3 -16.50 34.83 0.45
CA ASP A 3 -16.84 33.40 0.51
C ASP A 3 -15.79 32.56 -0.24
N LYS A 4 -15.30 33.08 -1.37
CA LYS A 4 -14.24 32.43 -2.16
C LYS A 4 -12.92 32.29 -1.39
N GLN A 5 -12.61 33.23 -0.51
CA GLN A 5 -11.40 33.18 0.32
C GLN A 5 -11.53 32.10 1.41
N VAL A 6 -12.72 31.94 1.99
CA VAL A 6 -13.02 30.86 2.94
C VAL A 6 -12.88 29.50 2.25
N ASP A 7 -13.39 29.37 1.03
CA ASP A 7 -13.30 28.12 0.25
C ASP A 7 -11.85 27.72 -0.03
N ILE A 8 -11.02 28.67 -0.46
CA ILE A 8 -9.58 28.41 -0.72
C ILE A 8 -8.87 27.97 0.56
N GLU A 9 -9.14 28.62 1.70
CA GLU A 9 -8.53 28.25 2.98
C GLU A 9 -8.94 26.84 3.45
N LEU A 10 -10.20 26.45 3.24
CA LEU A 10 -10.69 25.11 3.55
C LEU A 10 -10.03 24.05 2.66
N LEU A 11 -9.88 24.32 1.36
CA LEU A 11 -9.22 23.41 0.41
C LEU A 11 -7.73 23.28 0.70
N GLU A 12 -7.05 24.36 1.09
CA GLU A 12 -5.65 24.34 1.51
C GLU A 12 -5.47 23.47 2.76
N LYS A 13 -6.31 23.64 3.78
CA LYS A 13 -6.29 22.79 4.98
C LYS A 13 -6.56 21.33 4.65
N GLU A 14 -7.52 21.06 3.76
CA GLU A 14 -7.83 19.71 3.30
C GLU A 14 -6.63 19.09 2.56
N TYR A 15 -5.98 19.85 1.68
CA TYR A 15 -4.81 19.42 0.92
C TYR A 15 -3.66 19.02 1.85
N PHE A 16 -3.30 19.87 2.81
CA PHE A 16 -2.22 19.56 3.75
C PHE A 16 -2.56 18.39 4.66
N HIS A 17 -3.82 18.25 5.07
CA HIS A 17 -4.26 17.07 5.81
C HIS A 17 -4.11 15.79 4.99
N LEU A 18 -4.56 15.79 3.73
CA LEU A 18 -4.40 14.65 2.81
C LEU A 18 -2.93 14.29 2.59
N GLN A 19 -2.06 15.28 2.39
CA GLN A 19 -0.63 15.07 2.22
C GLN A 19 0.00 14.40 3.46
N SER A 20 -0.33 14.90 4.65
CA SER A 20 0.11 14.30 5.93
C SER A 20 -0.38 12.85 6.08
N GLU A 21 -1.65 12.57 5.75
CA GLU A 21 -2.17 11.20 5.78
C GLU A 21 -1.46 10.28 4.79
N ILE A 22 -1.17 10.76 3.58
CA ILE A 22 -0.43 10.01 2.55
C ILE A 22 0.99 9.67 3.05
N GLU A 23 1.68 10.60 3.70
CA GLU A 23 3.00 10.37 4.32
C GLU A 23 2.92 9.35 5.46
N ASN A 24 1.89 9.42 6.29
CA ASN A 24 1.63 8.43 7.35
C ASN A 24 1.41 7.01 6.77
N PHE A 25 0.77 6.89 5.59
CA PHE A 25 0.65 5.60 4.91
C PHE A 25 2.01 5.04 4.46
N ASP A 26 2.92 5.91 3.99
CA ASP A 26 4.26 5.51 3.55
C ASP A 26 5.13 5.02 4.72
N GLU A 27 5.08 5.71 5.86
CA GLU A 27 5.78 5.27 7.08
C GLU A 27 5.30 3.89 7.55
N LYS A 28 3.97 3.66 7.52
CA LYS A 28 3.38 2.36 7.84
C LYS A 28 3.76 1.28 6.82
N SER A 29 3.82 1.61 5.53
CA SER A 29 4.27 0.67 4.49
C SER A 29 5.74 0.27 4.70
N LEU A 30 6.63 1.21 5.07
CA LEU A 30 8.01 0.89 5.44
C LEU A 30 8.09 -0.06 6.65
N THR A 31 7.26 0.19 7.67
CA THR A 31 7.15 -0.68 8.85
C THR A 31 6.71 -2.09 8.47
N ILE A 32 5.66 -2.22 7.65
CA ILE A 32 5.17 -3.52 7.13
C ILE A 32 6.28 -4.26 6.39
N LYS A 33 7.04 -3.56 5.53
CA LYS A 33 8.17 -4.15 4.79
C LYS A 33 9.25 -4.70 5.71
N ALA A 34 9.66 -3.92 6.71
CA ALA A 34 10.68 -4.32 7.67
C ALA A 34 10.26 -5.56 8.47
N TRP A 35 9.03 -5.56 9.00
CA TRP A 35 8.52 -6.70 9.77
C TRP A 35 8.31 -7.94 8.93
N GLY A 36 7.78 -7.80 7.71
CA GLY A 36 7.52 -8.96 6.85
C GLY A 36 8.80 -9.68 6.43
N VAL A 37 9.85 -8.94 6.03
CA VAL A 37 11.14 -9.54 5.67
C VAL A 37 11.82 -10.15 6.91
N SER A 38 11.81 -9.45 8.05
CA SER A 38 12.44 -9.93 9.28
C SER A 38 11.76 -11.19 9.80
N LEU A 39 10.43 -11.23 9.84
CA LEU A 39 9.67 -12.40 10.31
C LEU A 39 9.83 -13.59 9.37
N ALA A 40 9.67 -13.38 8.06
CA ALA A 40 9.87 -14.46 7.08
C ALA A 40 11.31 -14.99 7.11
N GLY A 41 12.29 -14.10 7.21
CA GLY A 41 13.71 -14.45 7.34
C GLY A 41 14.02 -15.23 8.61
N ALA A 42 13.47 -14.84 9.76
CA ALA A 42 13.65 -15.55 11.03
C ALA A 42 13.05 -16.95 10.97
N ILE A 43 11.84 -17.10 10.42
CA ILE A 43 11.20 -18.41 10.23
C ILE A 43 12.03 -19.26 9.28
N ALA A 44 12.43 -18.73 8.12
CA ALA A 44 13.26 -19.46 7.16
C ALA A 44 14.61 -19.88 7.77
N GLY A 45 15.28 -18.98 8.51
CA GLY A 45 16.54 -19.27 9.20
C GLY A 45 16.40 -20.37 10.26
N SER A 46 15.25 -20.47 10.92
CA SER A 46 14.98 -21.53 11.91
C SER A 46 14.94 -22.94 11.30
N SER A 47 14.77 -23.05 9.97
CA SER A 47 14.88 -24.33 9.25
C SER A 47 16.29 -24.93 9.31
N ALA A 48 17.33 -24.13 9.57
CA ALA A 48 18.68 -24.67 9.78
C ALA A 48 18.82 -25.48 11.08
N PHE A 49 17.89 -25.28 12.03
CA PHE A 49 17.86 -25.95 13.33
C PHE A 49 16.72 -26.95 13.48
N THR A 50 15.90 -27.11 12.44
CA THR A 50 14.75 -28.01 12.43
C THR A 50 14.80 -28.86 11.17
N ASP A 51 14.69 -30.19 11.28
CA ASP A 51 14.63 -31.10 10.11
C ASP A 51 13.31 -30.98 9.30
N SER A 52 12.51 -29.93 9.56
CA SER A 52 11.18 -29.77 9.00
C SER A 52 11.18 -28.78 7.85
N LYS A 53 11.13 -29.32 6.62
CA LYS A 53 10.98 -28.56 5.38
C LYS A 53 9.68 -27.71 5.35
N ILE A 54 8.69 -28.07 6.17
CA ILE A 54 7.42 -27.32 6.33
C ILE A 54 7.66 -25.89 6.85
N VAL A 55 8.74 -25.66 7.61
CA VAL A 55 9.09 -24.32 8.13
C VAL A 55 9.36 -23.34 6.98
N ILE A 56 9.98 -23.80 5.90
CA ILE A 56 10.25 -22.97 4.70
C ILE A 56 8.94 -22.61 3.98
N LEU A 57 8.01 -23.57 3.88
CA LEU A 57 6.67 -23.31 3.34
C LEU A 57 5.93 -22.27 4.18
N PHE A 58 6.03 -22.35 5.51
CA PHE A 58 5.42 -21.38 6.40
C PHE A 58 6.01 -19.98 6.20
N ALA A 59 7.33 -19.85 6.06
CA ALA A 59 7.99 -18.58 5.73
C ALA A 59 7.51 -18.00 4.37
N ALA A 60 7.29 -18.86 3.37
CA ALA A 60 6.73 -18.44 2.09
C ALA A 60 5.31 -17.89 2.25
N LEU A 61 4.44 -18.59 2.99
CA LEU A 61 3.08 -18.13 3.26
C LEU A 61 3.04 -16.80 4.02
N VAL A 62 3.93 -16.61 5.00
CA VAL A 62 4.08 -15.32 5.70
C VAL A 62 4.46 -14.23 4.70
N SER A 63 5.43 -14.48 3.82
CA SER A 63 5.84 -13.52 2.78
C SER A 63 4.67 -13.17 1.85
N LEU A 64 3.86 -14.15 1.43
CA LEU A 64 2.67 -13.93 0.61
C LEU A 64 1.62 -13.06 1.31
N MET A 65 1.39 -13.29 2.61
CA MET A 65 0.47 -12.47 3.41
C MET A 65 0.95 -11.02 3.54
N PHE A 66 2.23 -10.80 3.80
CA PHE A 66 2.80 -9.45 3.85
C PHE A 66 2.74 -8.75 2.49
N TRP A 67 2.94 -9.49 1.39
CA TRP A 67 2.78 -8.95 0.05
C TRP A 67 1.36 -8.46 -0.21
N PHE A 68 0.37 -9.25 0.20
CA PHE A 68 -1.05 -8.86 0.11
C PHE A 68 -1.37 -7.65 0.98
N ILE A 69 -0.91 -7.63 2.24
CA ILE A 69 -1.17 -6.54 3.19
C ILE A 69 -0.56 -5.22 2.67
N ASP A 70 0.67 -5.23 2.19
CA ASP A 70 1.33 -4.04 1.63
C ASP A 70 0.58 -3.52 0.40
N ALA A 71 0.16 -4.41 -0.51
CA ALA A 71 -0.65 -4.04 -1.67
C ALA A 71 -2.02 -3.46 -1.29
N ALA A 72 -2.68 -4.05 -0.28
CA ALA A 72 -3.93 -3.53 0.26
C ALA A 72 -3.72 -2.12 0.84
N TRP A 73 -2.68 -1.94 1.67
CA TRP A 73 -2.32 -0.65 2.27
C TRP A 73 -2.07 0.42 1.21
N LYS A 74 -1.32 0.08 0.16
CA LYS A 74 -1.09 0.96 -0.99
C LYS A 74 -2.36 1.27 -1.78
N THR A 75 -3.32 0.35 -1.84
CA THR A 75 -4.63 0.59 -2.46
C THR A 75 -5.45 1.60 -1.64
N PHE A 76 -5.41 1.51 -0.30
CA PHE A 76 -6.02 2.49 0.60
C PHE A 76 -5.39 3.89 0.44
N GLN A 77 -4.06 3.97 0.43
CA GLN A 77 -3.33 5.22 0.17
C GLN A 77 -3.68 5.80 -1.20
N TYR A 78 -3.75 4.94 -2.23
CA TYR A 78 -3.99 5.37 -3.61
C TYR A 78 -5.31 6.14 -3.77
N ALA A 79 -6.34 5.76 -3.00
CA ALA A 79 -7.65 6.38 -3.09
C ALA A 79 -7.66 7.86 -2.68
N ASN A 80 -6.71 8.30 -1.83
CA ASN A 80 -6.56 9.70 -1.42
C ASN A 80 -6.04 10.60 -2.55
N TYR A 81 -5.18 10.10 -3.44
CA TYR A 81 -4.60 10.90 -4.53
C TYR A 81 -5.65 11.48 -5.48
N ARG A 82 -6.82 10.84 -5.59
CA ARG A 82 -7.91 11.41 -6.40
C ARG A 82 -8.35 12.77 -5.90
N ARG A 83 -8.53 12.92 -4.58
CA ARG A 83 -8.95 14.19 -3.99
C ARG A 83 -7.86 15.24 -4.09
N VAL A 84 -6.61 14.85 -3.83
CA VAL A 84 -5.43 15.71 -4.02
C VAL A 84 -5.41 16.27 -5.46
N GLY A 85 -5.53 15.41 -6.47
CA GLY A 85 -5.56 15.82 -7.87
C GLY A 85 -6.71 16.78 -8.20
N HIS A 86 -7.92 16.55 -7.67
CA HIS A 86 -9.04 17.48 -7.87
C HIS A 86 -8.78 18.87 -7.28
N ILE A 87 -8.14 18.94 -6.10
CA ILE A 87 -7.76 20.22 -5.47
C ILE A 87 -6.71 20.91 -6.34
N GLU A 88 -5.68 20.20 -6.79
CA GLU A 88 -4.66 20.77 -7.67
C GLU A 88 -5.23 21.28 -9.00
N GLU A 89 -6.13 20.53 -9.64
CA GLU A 89 -6.85 20.95 -10.86
C GLU A 89 -7.62 22.27 -10.64
N TYR A 90 -8.31 22.40 -9.50
CA TYR A 90 -9.02 23.63 -9.14
C TYR A 90 -8.05 24.79 -8.95
N MET A 91 -6.93 24.58 -8.24
CA MET A 91 -5.92 25.61 -8.03
C MET A 91 -5.20 26.04 -9.32
N ARG A 92 -5.08 25.14 -10.32
CA ARG A 92 -4.59 25.45 -11.67
C ARG A 92 -5.62 26.16 -12.55
N GLY A 93 -6.88 26.26 -12.13
CA GLY A 93 -7.96 26.81 -12.95
C GLY A 93 -8.46 25.86 -14.04
N GLU A 94 -8.09 24.58 -13.99
CA GLU A 94 -8.56 23.54 -14.93
C GLU A 94 -9.95 23.01 -14.55
N ARG A 95 -10.38 23.30 -13.32
CA ARG A 95 -11.69 22.93 -12.77
C ARG A 95 -12.37 24.18 -12.22
N GLU A 96 -13.57 24.46 -12.70
CA GLU A 96 -14.33 25.65 -12.30
C GLU A 96 -14.94 25.55 -10.90
N ASN A 97 -15.40 24.36 -10.51
CA ASN A 97 -16.11 24.13 -9.25
C ASN A 97 -15.57 22.90 -8.53
N ILE A 98 -15.45 23.00 -7.20
CA ILE A 98 -15.07 21.93 -6.30
C ILE A 98 -15.84 22.07 -4.98
N GLU A 99 -16.42 21.00 -4.46
CA GLU A 99 -16.98 21.05 -3.11
C GLU A 99 -15.87 20.91 -2.07
N ASN A 100 -15.98 21.59 -0.93
CA ASN A 100 -15.03 21.50 0.18
C ASN A 100 -15.24 20.26 1.04
N LEU A 101 -14.19 19.80 1.71
CA LEU A 101 -14.23 18.78 2.79
C LEU A 101 -14.82 17.44 2.34
N GLN A 102 -14.48 17.00 1.12
CA GLN A 102 -15.01 15.78 0.50
C GLN A 102 -14.05 14.57 0.58
N ILE A 103 -13.23 14.50 1.64
CA ILE A 103 -12.22 13.44 1.79
C ILE A 103 -12.87 12.05 1.76
N ALA A 104 -13.84 11.78 2.65
CA ALA A 104 -14.43 10.45 2.80
C ALA A 104 -15.24 10.01 1.57
N SER A 105 -16.00 10.92 0.97
CA SER A 105 -16.80 10.65 -0.22
C SER A 105 -15.91 10.38 -1.43
N SER A 106 -14.90 11.24 -1.68
CA SER A 106 -13.93 11.07 -2.76
C SER A 106 -13.14 9.77 -2.60
N TRP A 107 -12.68 9.48 -1.38
CA TRP A 107 -11.95 8.26 -1.05
C TRP A 107 -12.81 7.02 -1.33
N SER A 108 -14.06 6.98 -0.84
CA SER A 108 -14.96 5.84 -1.03
C SER A 108 -15.23 5.57 -2.52
N ILE A 109 -15.54 6.60 -3.30
CA ILE A 109 -15.75 6.45 -4.74
C ILE A 109 -14.46 5.97 -5.43
N SER A 110 -13.32 6.55 -5.07
CA SER A 110 -12.01 6.17 -5.65
C SER A 110 -11.66 4.71 -5.34
N TYR A 111 -11.87 4.27 -4.11
CA TYR A 111 -11.57 2.92 -3.65
C TYR A 111 -12.45 1.87 -4.34
N HIS A 112 -13.78 2.08 -4.34
CA HIS A 112 -14.73 1.13 -4.94
C HIS A 112 -14.63 1.06 -6.47
N ASN A 113 -14.31 2.17 -7.15
CA ASN A 113 -14.11 2.17 -8.60
C ASN A 113 -12.87 1.35 -9.03
N GLY A 114 -11.85 1.27 -8.18
CA GLY A 114 -10.66 0.46 -8.45
C GLY A 114 -10.87 -1.03 -8.15
N GLY A 115 -11.51 -1.32 -7.02
CA GLY A 115 -11.79 -2.67 -6.53
C GLY A 115 -10.58 -3.61 -6.60
N ASN A 116 -10.85 -4.89 -6.85
CA ASN A 116 -9.82 -5.94 -6.92
C ASN A 116 -8.82 -5.71 -8.07
N LYS A 117 -9.27 -5.12 -9.19
CA LYS A 117 -8.38 -4.86 -10.35
C LYS A 117 -7.22 -3.94 -9.97
N ARG A 118 -7.51 -2.89 -9.18
CA ARG A 118 -6.48 -1.98 -8.69
C ARG A 118 -5.54 -2.67 -7.70
N LEU A 119 -6.09 -3.46 -6.78
CA LEU A 119 -5.29 -4.23 -5.83
C LEU A 119 -4.28 -5.13 -6.54
N PHE A 120 -4.73 -5.93 -7.51
CA PHE A 120 -3.84 -6.78 -8.30
C PHE A 120 -2.79 -5.96 -9.05
N LYS A 121 -3.15 -4.84 -9.67
CA LYS A 121 -2.18 -3.97 -10.35
C LYS A 121 -1.10 -3.43 -9.39
N ILE A 122 -1.50 -3.00 -8.19
CA ILE A 122 -0.59 -2.45 -7.17
C ILE A 122 0.32 -3.54 -6.59
N MET A 123 -0.20 -4.75 -6.42
CA MET A 123 0.59 -5.90 -5.94
C MET A 123 1.84 -6.14 -6.78
N PHE A 124 1.76 -5.90 -8.09
CA PHE A 124 2.89 -6.05 -9.03
C PHE A 124 3.68 -4.75 -9.27
N TRP A 125 3.46 -3.69 -8.51
CA TRP A 125 4.36 -2.53 -8.56
C TRP A 125 5.75 -2.92 -8.03
N PRO A 126 6.85 -2.49 -8.68
CA PRO A 126 8.19 -2.93 -8.31
C PRO A 126 8.49 -2.78 -6.82
N HIS A 127 8.20 -1.62 -6.24
CA HIS A 127 8.48 -1.35 -4.82
C HIS A 127 7.57 -2.13 -3.84
N VAL A 128 6.43 -2.68 -4.29
CA VAL A 128 5.53 -3.55 -3.51
C VAL A 128 5.94 -5.01 -3.64
N ALA A 129 6.26 -5.44 -4.86
CA ALA A 129 6.63 -6.82 -5.18
C ALA A 129 8.04 -7.20 -4.71
N LEU A 130 9.02 -6.27 -4.77
CA LEU A 130 10.41 -6.56 -4.46
C LEU A 130 10.65 -7.12 -3.03
N PRO A 131 10.13 -6.54 -1.94
CA PRO A 131 10.42 -7.05 -0.61
C PRO A 131 9.76 -8.40 -0.32
N HIS A 132 8.44 -8.52 -0.54
CA HIS A 132 7.68 -9.68 -0.11
C HIS A 132 7.41 -10.68 -1.23
N GLY A 133 7.12 -10.20 -2.44
CA GLY A 133 6.90 -11.05 -3.61
C GLY A 133 8.17 -11.80 -4.01
N ALA A 134 9.33 -11.13 -4.03
CA ALA A 134 10.60 -11.81 -4.31
C ALA A 134 10.95 -12.83 -3.22
N MET A 135 10.70 -12.51 -1.94
CA MET A 135 10.91 -13.44 -0.83
C MET A 135 10.00 -14.67 -0.93
N PHE A 136 8.72 -14.47 -1.27
CA PHE A 136 7.77 -15.56 -1.50
C PHE A 136 8.24 -16.49 -2.62
N VAL A 137 8.67 -15.95 -3.76
CA VAL A 137 9.19 -16.74 -4.88
C VAL A 137 10.44 -17.51 -4.46
N LEU A 138 11.41 -16.84 -3.84
CA LEU A 138 12.66 -17.45 -3.39
C LEU A 138 12.41 -18.63 -2.43
N LEU A 139 11.60 -18.41 -1.40
CA LEU A 139 11.28 -19.45 -0.40
C LEU A 139 10.49 -20.61 -1.01
N SER A 140 9.57 -20.32 -1.94
CA SER A 140 8.82 -21.35 -2.66
C SER A 140 9.76 -22.23 -3.50
N VAL A 141 10.73 -21.62 -4.18
CA VAL A 141 11.75 -22.34 -4.95
C VAL A 141 12.61 -23.21 -4.03
N ILE A 142 13.09 -22.68 -2.90
CA ILE A 142 13.87 -23.44 -1.91
C ILE A 142 13.06 -24.64 -1.39
N TYR A 143 11.78 -24.44 -1.06
CA TYR A 143 10.90 -25.52 -0.59
C TYR A 143 10.76 -26.62 -1.63
N ILE A 144 10.52 -26.27 -2.90
CA ILE A 144 10.39 -27.23 -3.99
C ILE A 144 11.69 -28.04 -4.15
N PHE A 145 12.86 -27.41 -4.22
CA PHE A 145 14.12 -28.14 -4.35
C PHE A 145 14.43 -29.01 -3.12
N SER A 146 14.13 -28.51 -1.92
CA SER A 146 14.31 -29.30 -0.70
C SER A 146 13.39 -30.52 -0.67
N SER A 147 12.21 -30.48 -1.29
CA SER A 147 11.29 -31.63 -1.29
C SER A 147 11.66 -32.73 -2.29
N HIS A 148 12.54 -32.45 -3.25
CA HIS A 148 13.02 -33.40 -4.26
C HIS A 148 14.42 -33.98 -3.95
N ALA A 149 15.06 -33.54 -2.86
CA ALA A 149 16.33 -34.04 -2.34
C ALA A 149 16.10 -34.84 -1.05
#